data_AF-A0A7Y2DIC2-F1
#
_entry.id   AF-A0A7Y2DIC2-F1
#
_cell.length_a   1.000
_cell.length_b   1.000
_cell.length_c   1.000
_cell.angle_alpha   90.00
_cell.angle_beta   90.00
_cell.angle_gamma   90.00
#
_symmetry.space_group_name_H-M   'P 1'
#
loop_
_entity.id
_entity.type
_entity.pdbx_description
1 polymer ?
#
loop_
_entity_poly.entity_id
_entity_poly.type
_entity_poly.pdbx_seq_one_letter_code
_entity_poly.pdbx_strand_id
1 'polypeptide(L)'
;MFSCNSCSSDSNDDTLEEIVNDETGNDGESEGILVDVDSSYFTADNVTITTVPCTLSDGTETECYQIVTSSTPSDHEMGPWCPENIADGAEAGGIWVEAGEVYDVDGAFVENLATFYNDTHWQMYDTNGDIYVTDTQEDCENAANPNVGTEYENFCVECLPSYITDISQTWRIPITPVLQDNAVLFGTGPGGPGNNAPSTRGVALNGIEFSAPAPVDNILGAYTLAPFDDAGGHINVHQGYHYHAATEGMADRHVIAQDDGHSALIGYALDGYGIYELEDADGNSPTDLNELRGHSDDTRGYHYHVDEAGNNNFINGLQGAYAI
;
A
#
# COMPACT_ATOMS: atom_id res chain seq x y z
N MET A 1 27.96 52.07 65.34
CA MET A 1 26.51 52.36 65.26
C MET A 1 25.81 51.04 64.95
N PHE A 2 24.81 50.69 65.77
CA PHE A 2 23.65 49.81 65.54
C PHE A 2 23.80 48.60 64.57
N SER A 3 23.40 47.37 64.86
CA SER A 3 22.72 46.78 66.02
C SER A 3 22.71 45.25 65.84
N CYS A 4 22.81 44.57 66.98
CA CYS A 4 22.36 43.25 67.42
C CYS A 4 21.71 42.18 66.50
N ASN A 5 22.07 40.94 66.86
CA ASN A 5 21.25 39.71 67.01
C ASN A 5 20.66 39.06 65.74
N SER A 6 20.58 37.73 65.62
CA SER A 6 20.54 36.67 66.64
C SER A 6 21.05 35.34 66.06
N CYS A 7 21.73 34.57 66.90
CA CYS A 7 21.90 33.13 66.76
C CYS A 7 20.60 32.40 67.14
N SER A 8 20.35 31.21 66.56
CA SER A 8 20.00 29.96 67.26
C SER A 8 19.85 28.87 66.17
N SER A 9 20.82 27.96 66.03
CA SER A 9 20.97 26.66 66.73
C SER A 9 20.30 25.54 65.91
N ASP A 10 21.11 24.76 65.20
CA ASP A 10 21.56 23.40 65.59
C ASP A 10 20.56 22.35 65.04
N SER A 11 20.96 21.40 64.20
CA SER A 11 21.89 20.35 64.61
C SER A 11 22.52 19.62 63.42
N ASN A 12 23.82 19.38 63.58
CA ASN A 12 24.69 18.38 62.99
C ASN A 12 24.01 17.09 62.48
N ASP A 13 24.47 16.55 61.35
CA ASP A 13 25.46 15.47 61.41
C ASP A 13 26.28 15.41 60.12
N ASP A 14 27.56 15.05 60.31
CA ASP A 14 28.63 14.84 59.34
C ASP A 14 28.24 13.74 58.30
N THR A 15 28.73 13.72 57.07
CA THR A 15 30.12 13.32 56.77
C THR A 15 30.56 13.72 55.36
N LEU A 16 31.85 14.02 55.27
CA LEU A 16 32.64 14.24 54.05
C LEU A 16 33.08 12.91 53.41
N GLU A 17 33.58 13.05 52.17
CA GLU A 17 34.32 12.09 51.32
C GLU A 17 33.42 11.34 50.32
N GLU A 18 33.72 11.22 49.02
CA GLU A 18 34.97 11.32 48.26
C GLU A 18 34.62 11.52 46.76
N ILE A 19 35.48 12.20 46.01
CA ILE A 19 35.40 12.29 44.55
C ILE A 19 35.99 11.01 43.94
N VAL A 20 35.22 10.28 43.15
CA VAL A 20 35.74 9.38 42.10
C VAL A 20 34.86 9.55 40.85
N ASN A 21 35.47 10.07 39.78
CA ASN A 21 34.95 10.02 38.42
C ASN A 21 34.87 8.57 37.95
N ASP A 22 33.77 8.19 37.29
CA ASP A 22 33.88 7.29 36.16
C ASP A 22 32.91 7.73 35.07
N GLU A 23 33.46 7.82 33.86
CA GLU A 23 32.76 8.22 32.65
C GLU A 23 31.89 7.06 32.17
N THR A 24 30.65 7.33 31.81
CA THR A 24 30.09 6.83 30.55
C THR A 24 29.05 7.83 30.07
N GLY A 25 29.44 8.62 29.07
CA GLY A 25 28.47 9.18 28.14
C GLY A 25 27.76 8.01 27.49
N ASN A 26 26.55 7.73 27.96
CA ASN A 26 25.60 6.95 27.21
C ASN A 26 25.03 7.92 26.17
N ASP A 27 25.62 7.91 24.98
CA ASP A 27 24.98 8.44 23.79
C ASP A 27 23.69 7.62 23.64
N GLY A 28 22.59 8.17 24.15
CA GLY A 28 21.28 7.58 24.01
C GLY A 28 20.96 7.55 22.53
N GLU A 29 21.10 6.37 21.91
CA GLU A 29 20.28 6.03 20.77
C GLU A 29 18.85 6.33 21.19
N SER A 30 18.24 7.28 20.49
CA SER A 30 16.81 7.54 20.58
C SER A 30 16.12 6.20 20.31
N GLU A 31 15.65 5.51 21.34
CA GLU A 31 14.64 4.47 21.18
C GLU A 31 13.47 5.16 20.47
N GLY A 32 13.39 4.99 19.14
CA GLY A 32 12.39 5.62 18.32
C GLY A 32 11.01 5.26 18.85
N ILE A 33 10.06 6.19 18.73
CA ILE A 33 8.68 5.92 19.10
C ILE A 33 8.19 4.70 18.32
N LEU A 34 7.54 3.79 19.01
CA LEU A 34 6.98 2.57 18.44
C LEU A 34 5.46 2.64 18.58
N VAL A 35 4.76 2.43 17.48
CA VAL A 35 3.30 2.47 17.42
C VAL A 35 2.81 1.09 17.02
N ASP A 36 1.96 0.50 17.87
CA ASP A 36 1.29 -0.75 17.57
C ASP A 36 0.26 -0.56 16.44
N VAL A 37 0.02 -1.62 15.68
CA VAL A 37 -1.10 -1.68 14.74
C VAL A 37 -2.41 -1.49 15.51
N ASP A 38 -3.21 -0.49 15.13
CA ASP A 38 -4.55 -0.32 15.69
C ASP A 38 -5.58 -1.05 14.82
N SER A 39 -5.98 -2.25 15.28
CA SER A 39 -7.02 -3.04 14.61
C SER A 39 -8.38 -2.33 14.51
N SER A 40 -8.65 -1.30 15.33
CA SER A 40 -9.91 -0.55 15.25
C SER A 40 -9.98 0.39 14.04
N TYR A 41 -8.86 0.62 13.35
CA TYR A 41 -8.84 1.39 12.12
C TYR A 41 -9.34 0.61 10.90
N PHE A 42 -9.46 -0.71 10.97
CA PHE A 42 -10.01 -1.49 9.86
C PHE A 42 -11.55 -1.41 9.82
N THR A 43 -12.13 -1.49 8.62
CA THR A 43 -13.60 -1.55 8.47
C THR A 43 -14.15 -2.86 9.04
N ALA A 44 -15.32 -2.82 9.67
CA ALA A 44 -15.91 -4.00 10.31
C ALA A 44 -16.72 -4.89 9.34
N ASP A 45 -17.09 -4.37 8.16
CA ASP A 45 -18.08 -5.02 7.28
C ASP A 45 -17.49 -6.22 6.52
N ASN A 46 -16.24 -6.09 6.06
CA ASN A 46 -15.59 -7.10 5.22
C ASN A 46 -14.29 -7.64 5.83
N VAL A 47 -13.98 -7.30 7.09
CA VAL A 47 -12.74 -7.70 7.76
C VAL A 47 -13.05 -8.35 9.11
N THR A 48 -12.50 -9.55 9.32
CA THR A 48 -12.47 -10.21 10.62
C THR A 48 -11.05 -10.27 11.13
N ILE A 49 -10.79 -9.65 12.29
CA ILE A 49 -9.47 -9.62 12.90
C ILE A 49 -9.46 -10.46 14.18
N THR A 50 -8.46 -11.32 14.30
CA THR A 50 -8.20 -12.12 15.50
C THR A 50 -6.75 -12.04 15.91
N THR A 51 -6.44 -12.11 17.20
CA THR A 51 -5.07 -12.18 17.70
C THR A 51 -4.59 -13.62 17.75
N VAL A 52 -3.39 -13.87 17.22
CA VAL A 52 -2.78 -15.20 17.16
C VAL A 52 -1.28 -15.10 17.48
N PRO A 53 -0.68 -16.13 18.10
CA PRO A 53 0.77 -16.18 18.22
C PRO A 53 1.40 -16.34 16.81
N CYS A 54 2.57 -15.73 16.61
CA CYS A 54 3.34 -15.80 15.37
C CYS A 54 4.84 -15.73 15.64
N THR A 55 5.62 -16.18 14.66
CA THR A 55 7.07 -15.98 14.61
C THR A 55 7.36 -15.01 13.46
N LEU A 56 8.24 -14.03 13.69
CA LEU A 56 8.65 -13.08 12.67
C LEU A 56 9.90 -13.59 11.92
N SER A 57 10.23 -12.91 10.82
CA SER A 57 11.35 -13.25 9.94
C SER A 57 12.73 -13.23 10.62
N ASP A 58 12.86 -12.53 11.75
CA ASP A 58 14.07 -12.48 12.59
C ASP A 58 14.10 -13.54 13.71
N GLY A 59 13.04 -14.35 13.82
CA GLY A 59 12.86 -15.37 14.85
C GLY A 59 12.15 -14.88 16.12
N THR A 60 11.75 -13.62 16.20
CA THR A 60 10.97 -13.08 17.33
C THR A 60 9.62 -13.79 17.43
N GLU A 61 9.29 -14.31 18.62
CA GLU A 61 7.95 -14.83 18.93
C GLU A 61 7.10 -13.71 19.54
N THR A 62 5.95 -13.41 18.93
CA THR A 62 5.07 -12.31 19.33
C THR A 62 3.60 -12.63 19.05
N GLU A 63 2.71 -11.65 19.25
CA GLU A 63 1.33 -11.68 18.81
C GLU A 63 1.17 -10.94 17.48
N CYS A 64 0.41 -11.53 16.57
CA CYS A 64 0.02 -10.95 15.29
C CYS A 64 -1.49 -10.81 15.21
N TYR A 65 -1.95 -9.84 14.42
CA TYR A 65 -3.30 -9.87 13.89
C TYR A 65 -3.36 -10.83 12.70
N GLN A 66 -4.33 -11.74 12.73
CA GLN A 66 -4.80 -12.47 11.57
C GLN A 66 -6.03 -11.76 11.04
N ILE A 67 -5.90 -11.22 9.84
CA ILE A 67 -6.90 -10.40 9.16
C ILE A 67 -7.50 -11.25 8.04
N VAL A 68 -8.77 -11.60 8.16
CA VAL A 68 -9.52 -12.36 7.15
C VAL A 68 -10.46 -11.41 6.42
N THR A 69 -10.35 -11.34 5.10
CA THR A 69 -11.18 -10.47 4.24
C THR A 69 -11.92 -11.29 3.18
N SER A 70 -13.02 -10.74 2.64
CA SER A 70 -13.72 -11.23 1.44
C SER A 70 -13.13 -10.72 0.11
N SER A 71 -12.04 -9.94 0.16
CA SER A 71 -11.44 -9.27 -1.02
C SER A 71 -12.47 -8.49 -1.84
N THR A 72 -13.40 -7.84 -1.15
CA THR A 72 -14.40 -6.95 -1.71
C THR A 72 -14.44 -5.69 -0.83
N PRO A 73 -14.22 -4.50 -1.39
CA PRO A 73 -14.26 -3.27 -0.60
C PRO A 73 -15.70 -2.92 -0.22
N SER A 74 -15.88 -2.27 0.94
CA SER A 74 -17.19 -1.77 1.40
C SER A 74 -17.36 -0.27 1.21
N ASP A 75 -16.29 0.43 0.88
CA ASP A 75 -16.16 1.88 0.92
C ASP A 75 -16.24 2.53 -0.47
N HIS A 76 -16.16 1.76 -1.56
CA HIS A 76 -16.39 2.24 -2.92
C HIS A 76 -16.99 1.12 -3.80
N GLU A 77 -17.58 1.51 -4.92
CA GLU A 77 -17.99 0.56 -5.96
C GLU A 77 -16.76 0.15 -6.78
N MET A 78 -16.65 -1.14 -7.09
CA MET A 78 -15.58 -1.67 -7.95
C MET A 78 -15.90 -1.39 -9.41
N GLY A 79 -14.89 -0.95 -10.17
CA GLY A 79 -15.08 -0.53 -11.56
C GLY A 79 -15.70 0.87 -11.67
N PRO A 80 -15.96 1.34 -12.90
CA PRO A 80 -15.72 0.65 -14.16
C PRO A 80 -14.23 0.49 -14.52
N TRP A 81 -13.93 -0.39 -15.49
CA TRP A 81 -12.56 -0.63 -15.97
C TRP A 81 -12.45 -0.33 -17.46
N CYS A 82 -13.33 -0.92 -18.27
CA CYS A 82 -13.32 -0.82 -19.72
C CYS A 82 -14.53 0.00 -20.23
N PRO A 83 -14.31 1.05 -21.04
CA PRO A 83 -15.40 1.71 -21.76
C PRO A 83 -15.98 0.78 -22.84
N GLU A 84 -17.25 0.97 -23.19
CA GLU A 84 -17.94 0.13 -24.19
C GLU A 84 -17.75 0.65 -25.62
N ASN A 85 -17.47 1.95 -25.78
CA ASN A 85 -17.31 2.59 -27.09
C ASN A 85 -16.23 3.68 -27.08
N ILE A 86 -15.58 3.92 -28.23
CA ILE A 86 -14.56 4.98 -28.39
C ILE A 86 -15.09 6.42 -28.20
N ALA A 87 -16.41 6.60 -28.12
CA ALA A 87 -17.05 7.87 -27.80
C ALA A 87 -17.27 8.09 -26.29
N ASP A 88 -17.04 7.08 -25.46
CA ASP A 88 -17.27 7.15 -24.02
C ASP A 88 -16.22 8.01 -23.31
N GLY A 89 -16.65 8.71 -22.27
CA GLY A 89 -15.79 9.54 -21.42
C GLY A 89 -15.08 8.73 -20.34
N ALA A 90 -14.23 9.42 -19.57
CA ALA A 90 -13.46 8.82 -18.47
C ALA A 90 -14.34 8.13 -17.43
N GLU A 91 -15.58 8.58 -17.21
CA GLU A 91 -16.51 7.97 -16.25
C GLU A 91 -16.98 6.55 -16.62
N ALA A 92 -16.70 6.09 -17.84
CA ALA A 92 -17.07 4.77 -18.32
C ALA A 92 -15.92 3.75 -18.25
N GLY A 93 -14.70 4.20 -17.95
CA GLY A 93 -13.53 3.35 -17.77
C GLY A 93 -12.85 3.65 -16.45
N GLY A 94 -11.73 2.96 -16.21
CA GLY A 94 -10.86 3.26 -15.09
C GLY A 94 -9.57 3.92 -15.56
N ILE A 95 -8.45 3.48 -15.01
CA ILE A 95 -7.11 4.01 -15.29
C ILE A 95 -6.14 2.95 -15.82
N TRP A 96 -5.17 3.42 -16.59
CA TRP A 96 -4.02 2.65 -17.01
C TRP A 96 -2.73 3.34 -16.56
N VAL A 97 -1.76 2.56 -16.11
CA VAL A 97 -0.46 3.07 -15.64
C VAL A 97 0.61 2.70 -16.65
N GLU A 98 1.35 3.70 -17.13
CA GLU A 98 2.44 3.49 -18.09
C GLU A 98 3.54 4.52 -17.88
N ALA A 99 4.79 4.05 -17.80
CA ALA A 99 5.98 4.88 -17.70
C ALA A 99 5.97 5.94 -16.57
N GLY A 100 5.34 5.63 -15.42
CA GLY A 100 5.24 6.53 -14.27
C GLY A 100 4.02 7.46 -14.28
N GLU A 101 3.20 7.40 -15.33
CA GLU A 101 2.03 8.25 -15.50
C GLU A 101 0.73 7.45 -15.37
N VAL A 102 -0.35 8.14 -15.03
CA VAL A 102 -1.72 7.59 -14.99
C VAL A 102 -2.52 8.18 -16.17
N TYR A 103 -3.24 7.33 -16.89
CA TYR A 103 -4.08 7.70 -18.01
C TYR A 103 -5.51 7.22 -17.75
N ASP A 104 -6.49 8.09 -17.94
CA ASP A 104 -7.90 7.67 -18.00
C ASP A 104 -8.09 6.74 -19.21
N VAL A 105 -8.67 5.56 -18.97
CA VAL A 105 -9.05 4.62 -20.03
C VAL A 105 -10.42 5.01 -20.55
N ASP A 106 -10.47 6.16 -21.21
CA ASP A 106 -11.65 6.61 -21.94
C ASP A 106 -11.64 6.07 -23.39
N GLY A 107 -12.73 6.33 -24.12
CA GLY A 107 -12.83 5.89 -25.51
C GLY A 107 -11.76 6.51 -26.42
N ALA A 108 -11.33 7.75 -26.14
CA ALA A 108 -10.31 8.44 -26.92
C ALA A 108 -8.90 7.86 -26.68
N PHE A 109 -8.60 7.44 -25.46
CA PHE A 109 -7.38 6.72 -25.12
C PHE A 109 -7.32 5.39 -25.87
N VAL A 110 -8.40 4.60 -25.84
CA VAL A 110 -8.50 3.32 -26.56
C VAL A 110 -8.37 3.50 -28.07
N GLU A 111 -9.00 4.53 -28.66
CA GLU A 111 -8.85 4.86 -30.09
C GLU A 111 -7.38 5.19 -30.44
N ASN A 112 -6.64 5.80 -29.51
CA ASN A 112 -5.29 6.31 -29.72
C ASN A 112 -4.16 5.31 -29.41
N LEU A 113 -4.45 4.09 -28.92
CA LEU A 113 -3.44 3.11 -28.49
C LEU A 113 -2.36 2.83 -29.55
N ALA A 114 -2.75 2.71 -30.82
CA ALA A 114 -1.81 2.47 -31.91
C ALA A 114 -0.78 3.61 -32.07
N THR A 115 -1.20 4.85 -31.85
CA THR A 115 -0.30 6.01 -31.87
C THR A 115 0.52 6.08 -30.59
N PHE A 116 -0.12 5.83 -29.44
CA PHE A 116 0.50 5.87 -28.13
C PHE A 116 1.68 4.90 -28.03
N TYR A 117 1.50 3.65 -28.46
CA TYR A 117 2.57 2.64 -28.51
C TYR A 117 3.37 2.61 -29.82
N ASN A 118 3.01 3.45 -30.79
CA ASN A 118 3.61 3.45 -32.14
C ASN A 118 3.59 2.04 -32.79
N ASP A 119 2.45 1.36 -32.68
CA ASP A 119 2.22 0.02 -33.19
C ASP A 119 0.78 -0.13 -33.70
N THR A 120 0.63 -0.34 -35.02
CA THR A 120 -0.68 -0.47 -35.68
C THR A 120 -1.38 -1.80 -35.42
N HIS A 121 -0.76 -2.74 -34.68
CA HIS A 121 -1.41 -3.98 -34.26
C HIS A 121 -2.48 -3.73 -33.19
N TRP A 122 -2.37 -2.63 -32.45
CA TRP A 122 -3.41 -2.15 -31.54
C TRP A 122 -4.66 -1.69 -32.32
N GLN A 123 -5.74 -2.45 -32.18
CA GLN A 123 -7.06 -2.16 -32.76
C GLN A 123 -8.14 -2.78 -31.87
N MET A 124 -8.38 -2.16 -30.72
CA MET A 124 -9.26 -2.67 -29.65
C MET A 124 -10.75 -2.37 -29.85
N TYR A 125 -11.14 -1.94 -31.05
CA TYR A 125 -12.51 -1.56 -31.35
C TYR A 125 -12.89 -1.94 -32.78
N ASP A 126 -14.20 -2.13 -32.99
CA ASP A 126 -14.77 -2.51 -34.27
C ASP A 126 -15.05 -1.30 -35.19
N THR A 127 -15.67 -1.54 -36.35
CA THR A 127 -15.97 -0.46 -37.30
C THR A 127 -17.05 0.52 -36.84
N ASN A 128 -17.85 0.17 -35.83
CA ASN A 128 -18.84 1.04 -35.19
C ASN A 128 -18.25 1.82 -34.01
N GLY A 129 -17.01 1.50 -33.61
CA GLY A 129 -16.34 2.06 -32.45
C GLY A 129 -16.62 1.30 -31.17
N ASP A 130 -17.28 0.14 -31.23
CA ASP A 130 -17.54 -0.69 -30.06
C ASP A 130 -16.23 -1.36 -29.63
N ILE A 131 -15.86 -1.20 -28.36
CA ILE A 131 -14.61 -1.71 -27.79
C ILE A 131 -14.78 -3.19 -27.49
N TYR A 132 -13.75 -3.98 -27.78
CA TYR A 132 -13.73 -5.41 -27.46
C TYR A 132 -13.47 -5.59 -25.97
N VAL A 133 -14.51 -5.90 -25.21
CA VAL A 133 -14.46 -6.16 -23.76
C VAL A 133 -14.71 -7.65 -23.50
N THR A 134 -14.10 -8.21 -22.46
CA THR A 134 -14.34 -9.61 -22.06
C THR A 134 -15.76 -9.78 -21.49
N ASP A 135 -16.55 -10.69 -22.06
CA ASP A 135 -18.00 -10.81 -21.74
C ASP A 135 -18.33 -11.78 -20.60
N THR A 136 -17.49 -12.79 -20.37
CA THR A 136 -17.77 -13.89 -19.44
C THR A 136 -16.63 -14.13 -18.47
N GLN A 137 -16.90 -14.84 -17.37
CA GLN A 137 -15.86 -15.28 -16.42
C GLN A 137 -14.77 -16.11 -17.12
N GLU A 138 -15.14 -16.96 -18.08
CA GLU A 138 -14.16 -17.76 -18.83
C GLU A 138 -13.29 -16.86 -19.73
N ASP A 139 -13.88 -15.83 -20.35
CA ASP A 139 -13.13 -14.88 -21.17
C ASP A 139 -12.15 -14.06 -20.35
N CYS A 140 -12.57 -13.55 -19.19
CA CYS A 140 -11.70 -12.77 -18.32
C CYS A 140 -10.56 -13.64 -17.74
N GLU A 141 -10.84 -14.89 -17.35
CA GLU A 141 -9.81 -15.85 -16.91
C GLU A 141 -8.80 -16.18 -18.02
N ASN A 142 -9.27 -16.33 -19.26
CA ASN A 142 -8.40 -16.64 -20.40
C ASN A 142 -7.62 -15.42 -20.92
N ALA A 143 -8.14 -14.20 -20.75
CA ALA A 143 -7.46 -12.97 -21.12
C ALA A 143 -6.53 -12.42 -20.02
N ALA A 144 -6.76 -12.80 -18.75
CA ALA A 144 -5.98 -12.35 -17.60
C ALA A 144 -4.95 -13.39 -17.06
N ASN A 145 -4.51 -14.34 -17.90
CA ASN A 145 -3.48 -15.32 -17.50
C ASN A 145 -2.14 -15.11 -18.24
N PRO A 146 -1.02 -15.65 -17.73
CA PRO A 146 0.31 -15.41 -18.33
C PRO A 146 0.51 -15.92 -19.76
N ASN A 147 -0.39 -16.75 -20.29
CA ASN A 147 -0.32 -17.32 -21.64
C ASN A 147 -1.62 -17.01 -22.41
N VAL A 148 -1.92 -15.71 -22.55
CA VAL A 148 -3.10 -15.22 -23.27
C VAL A 148 -3.16 -15.80 -24.69
N GLY A 149 -4.34 -16.31 -25.06
CA GLY A 149 -4.60 -16.83 -26.41
C GLY A 149 -4.74 -15.70 -27.42
N THR A 150 -4.35 -15.96 -28.68
CA THR A 150 -4.42 -14.97 -29.77
C THR A 150 -5.84 -14.44 -30.03
N GLU A 151 -6.87 -15.19 -29.64
CA GLU A 151 -8.28 -14.80 -29.71
C GLU A 151 -8.65 -13.64 -28.79
N TYR A 152 -7.85 -13.37 -27.75
CA TYR A 152 -8.03 -12.25 -26.82
C TYR A 152 -7.07 -11.09 -27.10
N GLU A 153 -6.26 -11.15 -28.17
CA GLU A 153 -5.52 -9.97 -28.63
C GLU A 153 -6.51 -8.84 -28.93
N ASN A 154 -6.14 -7.62 -28.54
CA ASN A 154 -6.93 -6.40 -28.65
C ASN A 154 -8.20 -6.36 -27.79
N PHE A 155 -8.26 -7.13 -26.69
CA PHE A 155 -9.34 -7.01 -25.71
C PHE A 155 -8.96 -6.10 -24.53
N CYS A 156 -9.92 -5.28 -24.12
CA CYS A 156 -9.95 -4.67 -22.80
C CYS A 156 -10.49 -5.72 -21.83
N VAL A 157 -9.67 -6.08 -20.86
CA VAL A 157 -9.91 -7.19 -19.95
C VAL A 157 -10.55 -6.65 -18.70
N GLU A 158 -11.75 -7.13 -18.41
CA GLU A 158 -12.45 -6.86 -17.16
C GLU A 158 -12.95 -8.16 -16.54
N CYS A 159 -12.75 -8.30 -15.23
CA CYS A 159 -13.38 -9.34 -14.43
C CYS A 159 -14.47 -8.68 -13.59
N LEU A 160 -15.69 -9.21 -13.60
CA LEU A 160 -16.81 -8.59 -12.89
C LEU A 160 -16.87 -8.99 -11.40
N PRO A 161 -17.38 -8.11 -10.51
CA PRO A 161 -17.62 -8.43 -9.09
C PRO A 161 -18.41 -9.71 -8.84
N SER A 162 -19.35 -10.04 -9.74
CA SER A 162 -20.17 -11.24 -9.64
C SER A 162 -19.38 -12.56 -9.76
N TYR A 163 -18.10 -12.53 -10.17
CA TYR A 163 -17.27 -13.72 -10.36
C TYR A 163 -16.52 -14.15 -9.08
N ILE A 164 -16.49 -13.31 -8.04
CA ILE A 164 -15.67 -13.51 -6.83
C ILE A 164 -16.47 -13.76 -5.55
N THR A 165 -17.65 -14.39 -5.65
CA THR A 165 -18.61 -14.50 -4.53
C THR A 165 -18.15 -15.33 -3.33
N ASP A 166 -17.13 -16.18 -3.47
CA ASP A 166 -16.66 -17.10 -2.43
C ASP A 166 -15.13 -17.02 -2.22
N ILE A 167 -14.54 -15.84 -2.42
CA ILE A 167 -13.11 -15.61 -2.17
C ILE A 167 -12.88 -15.11 -0.74
N SER A 168 -11.82 -15.58 -0.11
CA SER A 168 -11.31 -15.01 1.13
C SER A 168 -9.80 -15.01 1.14
N GLN A 169 -9.21 -13.91 1.60
CA GLN A 169 -7.78 -13.78 1.85
C GLN A 169 -7.50 -13.71 3.34
N THR A 170 -6.34 -14.19 3.75
CA THR A 170 -5.89 -14.14 5.14
C THR A 170 -4.49 -13.55 5.19
N TRP A 171 -4.37 -12.42 5.88
CA TRP A 171 -3.11 -11.72 6.11
C TRP A 171 -2.69 -11.85 7.57
N ARG A 172 -1.38 -11.75 7.81
CA ARG A 172 -0.81 -11.78 9.16
C ARG A 172 0.20 -10.66 9.32
N ILE A 173 -0.02 -9.78 10.28
CA ILE A 173 0.85 -8.64 10.59
C ILE A 173 1.17 -8.62 12.08
N PRO A 174 2.42 -8.32 12.50
CA PRO A 174 2.75 -8.18 13.92
C PRO A 174 1.93 -7.04 14.54
N ILE A 175 1.45 -7.24 15.76
CA ILE A 175 0.74 -6.16 16.48
C ILE A 175 1.73 -5.05 16.83
N THR A 176 2.91 -5.43 17.32
CA THR A 176 4.01 -4.51 17.65
C THR A 176 5.12 -4.71 16.61
N PRO A 177 5.35 -3.74 15.70
CA PRO A 177 6.40 -3.83 14.69
C PRO A 177 7.79 -3.98 15.32
N VAL A 178 8.71 -4.64 14.61
CA VAL A 178 10.10 -4.83 15.07
C VAL A 178 11.06 -4.30 14.02
N LEU A 179 11.62 -3.12 14.27
CA LEU A 179 12.58 -2.47 13.36
C LEU A 179 13.81 -3.35 13.15
N GLN A 180 14.26 -3.49 11.91
CA GLN A 180 15.47 -4.23 11.57
C GLN A 180 16.59 -3.29 11.13
N ASP A 181 17.84 -3.70 11.34
CA ASP A 181 19.02 -2.98 10.84
C ASP A 181 19.11 -3.02 9.31
N ASN A 182 18.58 -4.07 8.69
CA ASN A 182 18.62 -4.28 7.25
C ASN A 182 17.21 -4.48 6.72
N ALA A 183 16.87 -3.71 5.69
CA ALA A 183 15.61 -3.84 4.99
C ALA A 183 15.55 -5.11 4.13
N VAL A 184 14.33 -5.60 3.90
CA VAL A 184 14.03 -6.64 2.93
C VAL A 184 13.31 -6.02 1.74
N LEU A 185 13.98 -5.95 0.60
CA LEU A 185 13.40 -5.46 -0.65
C LEU A 185 12.46 -6.51 -1.24
N PHE A 186 11.40 -6.05 -1.91
CA PHE A 186 10.51 -6.93 -2.65
C PHE A 186 11.18 -7.52 -3.88
N GLY A 187 10.63 -8.62 -4.42
CA GLY A 187 11.18 -9.30 -5.61
C GLY A 187 10.75 -8.72 -6.95
N THR A 188 9.72 -7.88 -6.95
CA THR A 188 9.12 -7.25 -8.14
C THR A 188 8.85 -5.77 -7.86
N GLY A 189 8.99 -4.91 -8.89
CA GLY A 189 8.81 -3.47 -8.77
C GLY A 189 10.09 -2.69 -8.43
N PRO A 190 9.97 -1.39 -8.15
CA PRO A 190 11.06 -0.57 -7.65
C PRO A 190 11.60 -1.18 -6.34
N GLY A 191 12.91 -1.44 -6.26
CA GLY A 191 13.54 -2.16 -5.13
C GLY A 191 14.38 -3.38 -5.53
N GLY A 192 14.20 -3.94 -6.74
CA GLY A 192 15.07 -4.98 -7.29
C GLY A 192 14.57 -6.42 -7.04
N PRO A 193 15.37 -7.47 -7.32
CA PRO A 193 14.94 -8.86 -7.19
C PRO A 193 15.21 -9.38 -5.77
N GLY A 194 14.66 -8.73 -4.75
CA GLY A 194 14.73 -9.24 -3.38
C GLY A 194 14.22 -10.69 -3.32
N ASN A 195 14.93 -11.57 -2.62
CA ASN A 195 14.74 -13.02 -2.79
C ASN A 195 13.89 -13.72 -1.71
N ASN A 196 13.31 -13.03 -0.72
CA ASN A 196 12.59 -13.68 0.38
C ASN A 196 11.40 -12.91 0.98
N ALA A 197 11.05 -11.73 0.47
CA ALA A 197 9.88 -11.00 0.96
C ALA A 197 8.57 -11.57 0.37
N PRO A 198 7.45 -11.52 1.10
CA PRO A 198 6.13 -11.74 0.53
C PRO A 198 5.87 -10.78 -0.65
N SER A 199 5.11 -11.22 -1.65
CA SER A 199 4.75 -10.37 -2.78
C SER A 199 3.75 -9.27 -2.42
N THR A 200 2.93 -9.47 -1.39
CA THR A 200 2.00 -8.48 -0.87
C THR A 200 2.77 -7.38 -0.14
N ARG A 201 2.44 -6.12 -0.43
CA ARG A 201 3.06 -4.93 0.17
C ARG A 201 2.45 -4.61 1.53
N GLY A 202 1.14 -4.81 1.66
CA GLY A 202 0.39 -4.54 2.88
C GLY A 202 -1.10 -4.79 2.70
N VAL A 203 -1.87 -4.34 3.67
CA VAL A 203 -3.33 -4.46 3.71
C VAL A 203 -3.92 -3.07 3.95
N ALA A 204 -4.79 -2.64 3.05
CA ALA A 204 -5.58 -1.43 3.20
C ALA A 204 -6.53 -1.54 4.39
N LEU A 205 -6.95 -0.41 4.97
CA LEU A 205 -7.86 -0.40 6.12
C LEU A 205 -9.26 -0.96 5.80
N ASN A 206 -9.67 -0.99 4.53
CA ASN A 206 -10.88 -1.69 4.08
C ASN A 206 -10.66 -3.20 3.84
N GLY A 207 -9.46 -3.71 4.15
CA GLY A 207 -9.10 -5.13 4.06
C GLY A 207 -8.57 -5.59 2.71
N ILE A 208 -8.51 -4.71 1.70
CA ILE A 208 -8.01 -5.06 0.37
C ILE A 208 -6.48 -5.13 0.35
N GLU A 209 -5.94 -6.03 -0.44
CA GLU A 209 -4.51 -6.21 -0.61
C GLU A 209 -3.88 -5.03 -1.37
N PHE A 210 -2.76 -4.51 -0.83
CA PHE A 210 -1.78 -3.77 -1.64
C PHE A 210 -0.86 -4.80 -2.31
N SER A 211 -1.15 -5.14 -3.55
CA SER A 211 -0.45 -6.22 -4.23
C SER A 211 0.87 -5.77 -4.84
N ALA A 212 1.64 -6.73 -5.35
CA ALA A 212 2.82 -6.44 -6.17
C ALA A 212 2.42 -5.67 -7.44
N PRO A 213 3.35 -4.97 -8.12
CA PRO A 213 3.07 -4.33 -9.41
C PRO A 213 2.39 -5.27 -10.40
N ALA A 214 1.38 -4.77 -11.12
CA ALA A 214 0.78 -5.51 -12.23
C ALA A 214 1.84 -5.78 -13.31
N PRO A 215 1.84 -6.94 -13.98
CA PRO A 215 2.84 -7.28 -14.98
C PRO A 215 2.54 -6.60 -16.34
N VAL A 216 2.67 -5.26 -16.39
CA VAL A 216 2.36 -4.42 -17.57
C VAL A 216 3.03 -4.94 -18.83
N ASP A 217 4.31 -5.32 -18.77
CA ASP A 217 5.04 -5.90 -19.92
C ASP A 217 4.36 -7.17 -20.49
N ASN A 218 3.80 -8.02 -19.63
CA ASN A 218 3.12 -9.24 -20.07
C ASN A 218 1.75 -8.92 -20.70
N ILE A 219 1.04 -7.93 -20.13
CA ILE A 219 -0.26 -7.47 -20.61
C ILE A 219 -0.10 -6.87 -22.02
N LEU A 220 0.82 -5.91 -22.17
CA LEU A 220 1.10 -5.29 -23.46
C LEU A 220 1.70 -6.28 -24.47
N GLY A 221 2.52 -7.23 -24.02
CA GLY A 221 3.08 -8.30 -24.87
C GLY A 221 2.03 -9.26 -25.44
N ALA A 222 0.85 -9.34 -24.81
CA ALA A 222 -0.31 -10.10 -25.29
C ALA A 222 -1.30 -9.25 -26.10
N TYR A 223 -1.01 -7.96 -26.31
CA TYR A 223 -1.95 -6.98 -26.89
C TYR A 223 -3.29 -6.92 -26.15
N THR A 224 -3.29 -7.12 -24.84
CA THR A 224 -4.46 -6.84 -23.99
C THR A 224 -4.25 -5.55 -23.24
N LEU A 225 -5.36 -4.94 -22.79
CA LEU A 225 -5.34 -3.88 -21.80
C LEU A 225 -6.09 -4.40 -20.57
N ALA A 226 -5.55 -4.25 -19.37
CA ALA A 226 -6.21 -4.70 -18.13
C ALA A 226 -6.28 -3.54 -17.12
N PRO A 227 -7.17 -2.56 -17.35
CA PRO A 227 -7.24 -1.34 -16.53
C PRO A 227 -7.43 -1.63 -15.06
N PHE A 228 -6.95 -0.71 -14.22
CA PHE A 228 -7.45 -0.58 -12.86
C PHE A 228 -8.70 0.30 -12.89
N ASP A 229 -9.55 0.21 -11.87
CA ASP A 229 -10.57 1.22 -11.66
C ASP A 229 -9.96 2.49 -11.06
N ASP A 230 -10.78 3.52 -10.86
CA ASP A 230 -10.33 4.79 -10.28
C ASP A 230 -9.83 4.66 -8.84
N ALA A 231 -10.10 3.54 -8.15
CA ALA A 231 -9.53 3.25 -6.84
C ALA A 231 -8.13 2.63 -6.92
N GLY A 232 -7.66 2.29 -8.12
CA GLY A 232 -6.34 1.71 -8.39
C GLY A 232 -6.32 0.19 -8.28
N GLY A 233 -7.48 -0.46 -8.37
CA GLY A 233 -7.61 -1.92 -8.24
C GLY A 233 -8.40 -2.59 -9.35
N HIS A 234 -8.33 -3.91 -9.38
CA HIS A 234 -9.04 -4.75 -10.34
C HIS A 234 -9.24 -6.15 -9.77
N ILE A 235 -10.00 -6.98 -10.49
CA ILE A 235 -10.37 -8.31 -10.04
C ILE A 235 -9.53 -9.37 -10.74
N ASN A 236 -8.98 -10.29 -9.95
CA ASN A 236 -8.56 -11.61 -10.40
C ASN A 236 -9.43 -12.67 -9.72
N VAL A 237 -10.03 -13.58 -10.47
CA VAL A 237 -10.97 -14.58 -9.95
C VAL A 237 -10.38 -15.58 -8.92
N HIS A 238 -9.06 -15.60 -8.77
CA HIS A 238 -8.36 -16.45 -7.79
C HIS A 238 -7.84 -15.66 -6.58
N GLN A 239 -7.72 -14.33 -6.71
CA GLN A 239 -7.19 -13.44 -5.68
C GLN A 239 -8.29 -12.57 -5.03
N GLY A 240 -9.34 -12.25 -5.79
CA GLY A 240 -10.34 -11.24 -5.50
C GLY A 240 -9.95 -9.87 -6.05
N TYR A 241 -10.64 -8.84 -5.57
CA TYR A 241 -10.27 -7.45 -5.83
C TYR A 241 -9.00 -7.08 -5.04
N HIS A 242 -8.06 -6.41 -5.70
CA HIS A 242 -6.78 -5.99 -5.11
C HIS A 242 -6.26 -4.73 -5.79
N TYR A 243 -5.48 -3.93 -5.05
CA TYR A 243 -4.90 -2.70 -5.57
C TYR A 243 -3.49 -2.92 -6.11
N HIS A 244 -3.17 -2.15 -7.15
CA HIS A 244 -1.82 -1.98 -7.69
C HIS A 244 -1.31 -0.55 -7.58
N ALA A 245 -2.21 0.40 -7.36
CA ALA A 245 -1.90 1.81 -7.16
C ALA A 245 -2.76 2.40 -6.04
N ALA A 246 -2.24 3.42 -5.36
CA ALA A 246 -3.02 4.27 -4.48
C ALA A 246 -3.33 5.57 -5.23
N THR A 247 -4.56 5.69 -5.74
CA THR A 247 -5.01 6.89 -6.48
C THR A 247 -5.39 8.01 -5.52
N GLU A 248 -5.09 9.26 -5.84
CA GLU A 248 -5.45 10.38 -4.99
C GLU A 248 -6.92 10.80 -5.19
N GLY A 249 -7.49 11.54 -4.24
CA GLY A 249 -8.78 12.22 -4.42
C GLY A 249 -10.04 11.33 -4.37
N MET A 250 -9.91 10.06 -3.99
CA MET A 250 -11.06 9.17 -3.78
C MET A 250 -11.84 9.57 -2.53
N ALA A 251 -13.01 10.19 -2.73
CA ALA A 251 -13.82 10.76 -1.67
C ALA A 251 -14.30 9.74 -0.62
N ASP A 252 -14.58 8.51 -1.05
CA ASP A 252 -15.18 7.49 -0.18
C ASP A 252 -14.15 6.49 0.35
N ARG A 253 -12.85 6.63 0.03
CA ARG A 253 -11.82 5.72 0.55
C ARG A 253 -11.75 5.81 2.07
N HIS A 254 -11.76 4.64 2.71
CA HIS A 254 -11.60 4.55 4.15
C HIS A 254 -10.14 4.80 4.56
N VAL A 255 -9.91 5.94 5.22
CA VAL A 255 -8.59 6.40 5.69
C VAL A 255 -8.68 6.97 7.11
N ILE A 256 -7.55 7.07 7.81
CA ILE A 256 -7.46 7.77 9.10
C ILE A 256 -6.69 9.08 8.91
N ALA A 257 -7.44 10.18 8.83
CA ALA A 257 -6.89 11.53 8.77
C ALA A 257 -6.01 11.82 10.00
N GLN A 258 -4.95 12.59 9.80
CA GLN A 258 -4.00 12.97 10.85
C GLN A 258 -4.23 14.43 11.27
N ASP A 259 -4.38 14.68 12.57
CA ASP A 259 -4.73 16.00 13.10
C ASP A 259 -3.57 17.03 13.03
N ASP A 260 -2.35 16.59 12.74
CA ASP A 260 -1.12 17.40 12.70
C ASP A 260 -0.71 17.83 11.28
N GLY A 261 -1.53 17.53 10.26
CA GLY A 261 -1.27 17.89 8.87
C GLY A 261 -0.42 16.86 8.11
N HIS A 262 -0.17 15.69 8.70
CA HIS A 262 0.42 14.56 7.98
C HIS A 262 -0.57 13.92 7.00
N SER A 263 -0.06 13.24 5.98
CA SER A 263 -0.85 12.39 5.07
C SER A 263 -1.69 11.37 5.83
N ALA A 264 -2.84 10.96 5.29
CA ALA A 264 -3.74 10.04 5.98
C ALA A 264 -3.18 8.61 6.00
N LEU A 265 -3.44 7.85 7.07
CA LEU A 265 -3.11 6.42 7.13
C LEU A 265 -4.13 5.65 6.28
N ILE A 266 -3.64 4.81 5.37
CA ILE A 266 -4.49 4.02 4.45
C ILE A 266 -4.38 2.52 4.65
N GLY A 267 -3.39 2.05 5.42
CA GLY A 267 -3.21 0.64 5.71
C GLY A 267 -1.93 0.36 6.50
N TYR A 268 -1.59 -0.92 6.59
CA TYR A 268 -0.37 -1.38 7.26
C TYR A 268 0.42 -2.29 6.33
N ALA A 269 1.74 -2.13 6.33
CA ALA A 269 2.66 -3.05 5.68
C ALA A 269 2.69 -4.40 6.42
N LEU A 270 3.26 -5.44 5.79
CA LEU A 270 3.30 -6.78 6.39
C LEU A 270 4.19 -6.88 7.64
N ASP A 271 5.07 -5.92 7.86
CA ASP A 271 5.89 -5.76 9.05
C ASP A 271 5.20 -4.93 10.16
N GLY A 272 3.94 -4.53 9.95
CA GLY A 272 3.10 -3.82 10.91
C GLY A 272 3.29 -2.30 10.93
N TYR A 273 4.23 -1.73 10.18
CA TYR A 273 4.35 -0.28 10.09
C TYR A 273 3.23 0.32 9.22
N GLY A 274 2.79 1.52 9.59
CA GLY A 274 1.73 2.23 8.86
C GLY A 274 2.15 2.61 7.44
N ILE A 275 1.20 2.52 6.51
CA ILE A 275 1.32 3.03 5.14
C ILE A 275 0.38 4.23 5.01
N TYR A 276 0.94 5.36 4.63
CA TYR A 276 0.27 6.64 4.49
C TYR A 276 0.12 7.04 3.02
N GLU A 277 -0.84 7.91 2.72
CA GLU A 277 -0.95 8.57 1.40
C GLU A 277 0.35 9.30 1.04
N LEU A 278 0.61 9.51 -0.25
CA LEU A 278 1.79 10.21 -0.71
C LEU A 278 1.73 11.68 -0.29
N GLU A 279 0.63 12.35 -0.63
CA GLU A 279 0.41 13.76 -0.33
C GLU A 279 -0.39 13.96 0.96
N ASP A 280 -0.18 15.09 1.62
CA ASP A 280 -1.05 15.58 2.67
C ASP A 280 -2.31 16.26 2.09
N ALA A 281 -3.21 16.73 2.97
CA ALA A 281 -4.45 17.41 2.55
C ALA A 281 -4.22 18.74 1.78
N ASP A 282 -3.00 19.29 1.82
CA ASP A 282 -2.60 20.50 1.11
C ASP A 282 -1.83 20.18 -0.19
N GLY A 283 -1.64 18.90 -0.54
CA GLY A 283 -0.93 18.44 -1.74
C GLY A 283 0.59 18.43 -1.61
N ASN A 284 1.13 18.32 -0.39
CA ASN A 284 2.58 18.24 -0.18
C ASN A 284 3.03 16.78 -0.01
N SER A 285 4.04 16.39 -0.77
CA SER A 285 4.74 15.12 -0.58
C SER A 285 5.92 15.24 0.42
N PRO A 286 6.22 14.18 1.19
CA PRO A 286 7.44 14.10 2.01
C PRO A 286 8.70 14.16 1.12
N THR A 287 9.77 14.77 1.63
CA THR A 287 11.01 15.03 0.87
C THR A 287 12.22 14.26 1.38
N ASP A 288 12.05 13.48 2.44
CA ASP A 288 13.10 12.81 3.21
C ASP A 288 12.88 11.28 3.29
N LEU A 289 12.05 10.73 2.41
CA LEU A 289 11.84 9.28 2.32
C LEU A 289 13.14 8.54 1.97
N ASN A 290 13.36 7.40 2.65
CA ASN A 290 14.43 6.47 2.36
C ASN A 290 14.13 5.62 1.11
N GLU A 291 15.02 4.68 0.78
CA GLU A 291 14.86 3.80 -0.39
C GLU A 291 13.62 2.89 -0.36
N LEU A 292 13.00 2.71 0.80
CA LEU A 292 11.77 1.93 0.99
C LEU A 292 10.51 2.77 0.88
N ARG A 293 10.66 4.08 0.68
CA ARG A 293 9.60 5.10 0.81
C ARG A 293 9.13 5.32 2.26
N GLY A 294 10.01 5.10 3.24
CA GLY A 294 9.71 5.36 4.64
C GLY A 294 10.63 6.38 5.30
N HIS A 295 10.21 6.90 6.44
CA HIS A 295 10.98 7.77 7.32
C HIS A 295 10.48 7.63 8.76
N SER A 296 11.04 8.40 9.70
CA SER A 296 10.62 8.37 11.10
C SER A 296 10.32 9.77 11.64
N ASP A 297 9.31 9.87 12.49
CA ASP A 297 9.02 11.08 13.26
C ASP A 297 8.71 10.79 14.75
N ASP A 298 8.53 11.84 15.54
CA ASP A 298 8.27 11.79 16.99
C ASP A 298 6.80 11.46 17.36
N THR A 299 5.96 11.06 16.40
CA THR A 299 4.55 10.73 16.63
C THR A 299 4.24 9.29 16.21
N ARG A 300 4.76 8.88 15.06
CA ARG A 300 4.46 7.65 14.35
C ARG A 300 5.59 6.63 14.45
N GLY A 301 6.79 7.09 14.81
CA GLY A 301 7.98 6.26 14.62
C GLY A 301 8.26 6.06 13.13
N TYR A 302 8.87 4.93 12.79
CA TYR A 302 9.08 4.57 11.38
C TYR A 302 7.75 4.26 10.68
N HIS A 303 7.54 4.79 9.48
CA HIS A 303 6.36 4.53 8.67
C HIS A 303 6.63 4.78 7.19
N TYR A 304 5.72 4.32 6.32
CA TYR A 304 5.85 4.44 4.87
C TYR A 304 4.85 5.42 4.26
N HIS A 305 5.20 5.94 3.09
CA HIS A 305 4.29 6.62 2.18
C HIS A 305 4.20 5.87 0.85
N VAL A 306 2.98 5.74 0.32
CA VAL A 306 2.76 5.11 -0.99
C VAL A 306 3.51 5.83 -2.12
N ASP A 307 3.73 5.10 -3.21
CA ASP A 307 4.30 5.62 -4.45
C ASP A 307 3.28 6.44 -5.25
N GLU A 308 3.79 7.21 -6.21
CA GLU A 308 2.93 7.79 -7.24
C GLU A 308 2.21 6.65 -7.97
N ALA A 309 0.89 6.80 -8.19
CA ALA A 309 0.06 5.74 -8.74
C ALA A 309 0.59 5.17 -10.07
N GLY A 310 1.13 6.04 -10.95
CA GLY A 310 1.70 5.65 -12.24
C GLY A 310 2.96 4.78 -12.15
N ASN A 311 3.61 4.70 -10.98
CA ASN A 311 4.75 3.83 -10.75
C ASN A 311 4.35 2.36 -10.50
N ASN A 312 3.04 2.05 -10.48
CA ASN A 312 2.51 0.69 -10.31
C ASN A 312 3.09 0.03 -9.04
N ASN A 313 3.12 0.79 -7.94
CA ASN A 313 3.84 0.42 -6.73
C ASN A 313 3.24 1.12 -5.49
N PHE A 314 3.54 0.58 -4.31
CA PHE A 314 3.22 1.20 -3.02
C PHE A 314 4.48 1.53 -2.24
N ILE A 315 5.31 0.52 -1.96
CA ILE A 315 6.53 0.61 -1.16
C ILE A 315 7.57 -0.39 -1.70
N ASN A 316 8.86 -0.13 -1.47
CA ASN A 316 9.93 -0.90 -2.14
C ASN A 316 10.46 -2.09 -1.31
N GLY A 317 10.08 -2.18 -0.04
CA GLY A 317 10.46 -3.26 0.86
C GLY A 317 9.89 -3.09 2.26
N LEU A 318 10.35 -3.94 3.17
CA LEU A 318 9.99 -3.95 4.59
C LEU A 318 11.24 -3.64 5.43
N GLN A 319 11.18 -2.60 6.25
CA GLN A 319 12.17 -2.21 7.25
C GLN A 319 12.04 -3.05 8.52
N GLY A 320 10.85 -3.56 8.82
CA GLY A 320 10.58 -4.37 9.99
C GLY A 320 10.60 -5.87 9.72
N ALA A 321 10.63 -6.66 10.80
CA ALA A 321 10.40 -8.10 10.71
C ALA A 321 8.92 -8.38 10.43
N TYR A 322 8.65 -9.29 9.50
CA TYR A 322 7.30 -9.66 9.08
C TYR A 322 6.97 -11.10 9.53
N ALA A 323 5.68 -11.42 9.64
CA ALA A 323 5.24 -12.75 10.05
C ALA A 323 5.57 -13.82 8.98
N ILE A 324 6.06 -14.99 9.42
CA ILE A 324 6.37 -16.16 8.57
C ILE A 324 5.42 -17.34 8.78
#